data_AF-A0A7R9W5N8-F1
#
_entry.id   AF-A0A7R9W5N8-F1
#
_cell.length_a   1.000
_cell.length_b   1.000
_cell.length_c   1.000
_cell.angle_alpha   90.00
_cell.angle_beta   90.00
_cell.angle_gamma   90.00
#
_symmetry.space_group_name_H-M   'P 1'
#
loop_
_entity.id
_entity.type
_entity.pdbx_description
1 polymer ?
#
loop_
_entity_poly.entity_id
_entity_poly.type
_entity_poly.pdbx_seq_one_letter_code
_entity_poly.pdbx_strand_id
1 'polypeptide(L)'
;AGSAMGPFLVLMALGANVIAIDLDRPGIWKRLIEIAKKSSGSITFPLKSEQSTLKTDDELYASAGCNLFTQTPAIRDWLLDLYPGKKFTVGSYAYLDGALHVQVSLAMDAICRDLSEKRKDTSLVYLCTPTDLHLVPKEAHDAAEAEYKNYSGRLFCMLMRLLSRGKCLRKNARKPVPGKGGDYYMINGISVAQGPNYILAKRLQHWRAIVARSVAGCTVSSNIAPATSTVSVVHNRTFAWAYEGMPYFKPYEIFAPDSSKAVMLAILLRDLNDPKSVANPKTELGNPNQLFSYGSFHGGTWRCAYEVDSIGEASVLLYFGRVAGPYVGVAAAAGAAVAAKVLGYV
;
A
#
# COMPACT_ATOMS: atom_id res chain seq x y z
N ALA A 1 10.51 10.36 5.22
CA ALA A 1 10.09 10.22 6.63
C ALA A 1 8.64 10.66 6.85
N GLY A 2 8.20 11.76 6.24
CA GLY A 2 6.85 12.30 6.29
C GLY A 2 5.81 11.63 5.39
N SER A 3 6.07 10.40 4.91
CA SER A 3 5.11 9.63 4.09
C SER A 3 3.82 9.37 4.86
N ALA A 4 2.67 9.50 4.19
CA ALA A 4 1.35 9.33 4.81
C ALA A 4 1.13 7.93 5.40
N MET A 5 1.73 6.91 4.78
CA MET A 5 1.67 5.51 5.22
C MET A 5 2.93 5.06 5.97
N GLY A 6 3.91 5.95 6.12
CA GLY A 6 5.15 5.64 6.83
C GLY A 6 4.90 5.45 8.33
N PRO A 7 5.67 4.58 9.01
CA PRO A 7 5.45 4.26 10.42
C PRO A 7 6.02 5.30 11.40
N PHE A 8 6.47 6.47 10.93
CA PHE A 8 7.22 7.45 11.72
C PHE A 8 6.55 7.80 13.06
N LEU A 9 5.28 8.22 13.04
CA LEU A 9 4.57 8.63 14.26
C LEU A 9 4.53 7.53 15.31
N VAL A 10 4.25 6.29 14.87
CA VAL A 10 4.11 5.16 15.78
C VAL A 10 5.48 4.70 16.29
N LEU A 11 6.51 4.72 15.44
CA LEU A 11 7.89 4.43 15.86
C LEU A 11 8.38 5.42 16.92
N MET A 12 8.12 6.72 16.74
CA MET A 12 8.49 7.73 17.72
C MET A 12 7.74 7.53 19.05
N ALA A 13 6.46 7.18 19.00
CA ALA A 13 5.67 6.88 20.20
C ALA A 13 6.15 5.63 20.96
N LEU A 14 6.71 4.64 20.24
CA LEU A 14 7.25 3.41 20.81
C LEU A 14 8.72 3.53 21.26
N GLY A 15 9.33 4.72 21.18
CA GLY A 15 10.71 4.92 21.63
C GLY A 15 11.79 4.45 20.66
N ALA A 16 11.48 4.32 19.37
CA ALA A 16 12.45 3.89 18.37
C ALA A 16 13.52 4.96 18.08
N ASN A 17 14.69 4.52 17.61
CA ASN A 17 15.69 5.39 17.01
C ASN A 17 15.46 5.45 15.51
N VAL A 18 14.99 6.58 15.00
CA VAL A 18 14.56 6.72 13.60
C VAL A 18 15.55 7.56 12.80
N ILE A 19 16.11 6.98 11.74
CA ILE A 19 16.91 7.71 10.76
C ILE A 19 15.95 8.23 9.69
N ALA A 20 15.74 9.54 9.66
CA ALA A 20 14.80 10.20 8.78
C ALA A 20 15.49 10.73 7.53
N ILE A 21 15.04 10.26 6.37
CA ILE A 21 15.35 10.82 5.05
C ILE A 21 14.08 11.46 4.49
N ASP A 22 14.12 12.75 4.18
CA ASP A 22 13.04 13.49 3.52
C ASP A 22 13.58 14.74 2.82
N LEU A 23 12.74 15.33 1.97
CA LEU A 23 13.02 16.56 1.23
C LEU A 23 13.47 17.67 2.17
N ASP A 24 14.40 18.48 1.70
CA ASP A 24 15.00 19.63 2.38
C ASP A 24 14.07 20.85 2.44
N ARG A 25 12.85 20.63 2.93
CA ARG A 25 11.80 21.65 3.10
C ARG A 25 11.60 21.94 4.59
N PRO A 26 11.80 23.19 5.06
CA PRO A 26 11.75 23.52 6.49
C PRO A 26 10.47 23.06 7.19
N GLY A 27 9.31 23.19 6.53
CA GLY A 27 8.03 22.76 7.10
C GLY A 27 7.91 21.27 7.37
N ILE A 28 8.60 20.42 6.60
CA ILE A 28 8.65 18.97 6.86
C ILE A 28 9.46 18.73 8.14
N TRP A 29 10.63 19.36 8.25
CA TRP A 29 11.55 19.15 9.35
C TRP A 29 11.06 19.75 10.67
N LYS A 30 10.45 20.94 10.63
CA LYS A 30 9.75 21.50 11.79
C LYS A 30 8.78 20.48 12.38
N ARG A 31 7.90 19.91 11.53
CA ARG A 31 6.94 18.90 11.96
C ARG A 31 7.62 17.65 12.54
N LEU A 32 8.60 17.05 11.83
CA LEU A 32 9.24 15.81 12.26
C LEU A 32 10.03 15.99 13.57
N ILE A 33 10.77 17.09 13.70
CA ILE A 33 11.59 17.40 14.88
C ILE A 33 10.70 17.75 16.07
N GLU A 34 9.62 18.51 15.89
CA GLU A 34 8.66 18.79 16.96
C GLU A 34 7.97 17.53 17.48
N ILE A 35 7.65 16.58 16.59
CA ILE A 35 7.14 15.26 16.99
C ILE A 35 8.19 14.53 17.83
N ALA A 36 9.44 14.50 17.36
CA ALA A 36 10.52 13.82 18.07
C ALA A 36 10.74 14.40 19.49
N LYS A 37 10.80 15.73 19.61
CA LYS A 37 10.92 16.46 20.89
C LYS A 37 9.80 16.13 21.88
N LYS A 38 8.61 15.74 21.40
CA LYS A 38 7.43 15.41 22.23
C LYS A 38 7.23 13.90 22.42
N SER A 39 8.14 13.07 21.93
CA SER A 39 8.03 11.61 21.94
C SER A 39 9.12 10.95 22.78
N SER A 40 9.01 9.64 23.01
CA SER A 40 10.06 8.86 23.67
C SER A 40 11.16 8.40 22.71
N GLY A 41 10.97 8.55 21.40
CA GLY A 41 11.93 8.15 20.37
C GLY A 41 12.99 9.22 20.08
N SER A 42 14.03 8.82 19.35
CA SER A 42 15.07 9.72 18.85
C SER A 42 15.05 9.78 17.32
N ILE A 43 15.52 10.91 16.77
CA ILE A 43 15.59 11.11 15.33
C ILE A 43 17.00 11.52 14.91
N THR A 44 17.51 10.88 13.85
CA THR A 44 18.78 11.21 13.19
C THR A 44 18.47 11.57 11.75
N PHE A 45 19.01 12.68 11.26
CA PHE A 45 18.71 13.18 9.92
C PHE A 45 19.88 13.98 9.35
N PRO A 46 20.01 14.06 8.01
CA PRO A 46 21.09 14.80 7.39
C PRO A 46 20.89 16.31 7.54
N LEU A 47 22.01 17.03 7.68
CA LEU A 47 22.09 18.49 7.73
C LEU A 47 23.04 18.98 6.63
N LYS A 48 22.72 20.15 6.05
CA LYS A 48 23.58 20.83 5.06
C LYS A 48 24.77 21.54 5.70
N SER A 49 24.65 21.88 6.99
CA SER A 49 25.67 22.56 7.79
C SER A 49 25.91 21.78 9.09
N GLU A 50 27.08 21.97 9.70
CA GLU A 50 27.36 21.34 11.00
C GLU A 50 26.37 21.81 12.06
N GLN A 51 25.84 20.86 12.85
CA GLN A 51 24.83 21.14 13.86
C GLN A 51 25.30 22.18 14.91
N SER A 52 26.60 22.21 15.24
CA SER A 52 27.22 23.17 16.16
C SER A 52 27.08 24.64 15.72
N THR A 53 26.91 24.87 14.41
CA THR A 53 26.77 26.22 13.81
C THR A 53 25.33 26.73 13.83
N LEU A 54 24.35 25.85 14.06
CA LEU A 54 22.92 26.18 14.02
C LEU A 54 22.48 26.61 15.42
N LYS A 55 22.12 27.89 15.56
CA LYS A 55 21.80 28.51 16.85
C LYS A 55 20.30 28.51 17.15
N THR A 56 19.47 28.43 16.12
CA THR A 56 18.01 28.48 16.25
C THR A 56 17.35 27.24 15.66
N ASP A 57 16.13 26.95 16.12
CA ASP A 57 15.31 25.89 15.54
C ASP A 57 15.00 26.15 14.06
N ASP A 58 14.79 27.40 13.65
CA ASP A 58 14.52 27.75 12.25
C ASP A 58 15.74 27.51 11.34
N GLU A 59 16.95 27.83 11.82
CA GLU A 59 18.20 27.47 11.14
C GLU A 59 18.36 25.94 11.03
N LEU A 60 18.01 25.21 12.09
CA LEU A 60 18.01 23.75 12.08
C LEU A 60 17.04 23.20 11.02
N TYR A 61 15.82 23.71 10.98
CA TYR A 61 14.81 23.29 10.01
C TYR A 61 15.21 23.62 8.57
N ALA A 62 15.86 24.77 8.35
CA ALA A 62 16.34 25.19 7.04
C ALA A 62 17.55 24.37 6.55
N SER A 63 18.41 23.91 7.48
CA SER A 63 19.57 23.09 7.16
C SER A 63 19.22 21.60 7.00
N ALA A 64 18.08 21.15 7.52
CA ALA A 64 17.71 19.75 7.54
C ALA A 64 17.22 19.19 6.19
N GLY A 65 17.57 17.92 5.97
CA GLY A 65 17.07 17.10 4.88
C GLY A 65 18.01 16.96 3.69
N CYS A 66 17.53 16.21 2.70
CA CYS A 66 18.26 15.86 1.50
C CYS A 66 17.28 15.50 0.38
N ASN A 67 17.80 15.35 -0.84
CA ASN A 67 16.98 15.02 -1.99
C ASN A 67 17.47 13.74 -2.66
N LEU A 68 16.60 12.72 -2.71
CA LEU A 68 16.90 11.44 -3.35
C LEU A 68 17.33 11.62 -4.81
N PHE A 69 16.74 12.56 -5.56
CA PHE A 69 17.09 12.73 -6.97
C PHE A 69 18.49 13.29 -7.19
N THR A 70 18.95 14.20 -6.33
CA THR A 70 20.22 14.91 -6.55
C THR A 70 21.35 14.40 -5.64
N GLN A 71 21.03 13.69 -4.57
CA GLN A 71 21.99 13.28 -3.54
C GLN A 71 21.96 11.77 -3.24
N THR A 72 21.41 10.91 -4.11
CA THR A 72 21.37 9.45 -3.90
C THR A 72 22.71 8.86 -3.42
N PRO A 73 23.86 9.12 -4.07
CA PRO A 73 25.14 8.52 -3.66
C PRO A 73 25.59 9.02 -2.28
N ALA A 74 25.44 10.32 -2.00
CA ALA A 74 25.80 10.90 -0.71
C ALA A 74 24.92 10.35 0.43
N ILE A 75 23.62 10.19 0.19
CA ILE A 75 22.69 9.57 1.15
C ILE A 75 23.10 8.12 1.42
N ARG A 76 23.42 7.37 0.36
CA ARG A 76 23.90 5.99 0.50
C ARG A 76 25.16 5.93 1.38
N ASP A 77 26.17 6.73 1.06
CA ASP A 77 27.46 6.70 1.78
C ASP A 77 27.28 7.10 3.24
N TRP A 78 26.49 8.14 3.49
CA TRP A 78 26.11 8.53 4.84
C TRP A 78 25.43 7.40 5.62
N LEU A 79 24.48 6.68 5.02
CA LEU A 79 23.78 5.57 5.67
C LEU A 79 24.68 4.34 5.90
N LEU A 80 25.70 4.11 5.06
CA LEU A 80 26.67 3.03 5.25
C LEU A 80 27.52 3.27 6.51
N ASP A 81 27.97 4.52 6.70
CA ASP A 81 28.84 4.92 7.80
C ASP A 81 28.09 5.10 9.14
N LEU A 82 26.78 5.34 9.06
CA LEU A 82 25.97 5.66 10.24
C LEU A 82 25.80 4.44 11.18
N TYR A 83 26.08 4.63 12.47
CA TYR A 83 25.94 3.62 13.53
C TYR A 83 26.60 2.26 13.21
N PRO A 84 27.92 2.18 12.98
CA PRO A 84 28.58 0.95 12.53
C PRO A 84 28.29 -0.23 13.47
N GLY A 85 28.04 -1.41 12.88
CA GLY A 85 27.76 -2.66 13.61
C GLY A 85 26.37 -2.77 14.25
N LYS A 86 25.50 -1.76 14.10
CA LYS A 86 24.11 -1.84 14.56
C LYS A 86 23.19 -2.40 13.47
N LYS A 87 22.22 -3.23 13.89
CA LYS A 87 21.11 -3.69 13.05
C LYS A 87 20.44 -2.48 12.40
N PHE A 88 20.15 -2.58 11.10
CA PHE A 88 19.71 -1.44 10.32
C PHE A 88 18.50 -1.79 9.47
N THR A 89 17.33 -1.23 9.81
CA THR A 89 16.08 -1.50 9.08
C THR A 89 15.76 -0.32 8.17
N VAL A 90 15.72 -0.57 6.85
CA VAL A 90 15.51 0.46 5.82
C VAL A 90 14.10 0.34 5.26
N GLY A 91 13.29 1.37 5.47
CA GLY A 91 11.95 1.45 4.90
C GLY A 91 11.87 2.36 3.68
N SER A 92 11.41 1.81 2.54
CA SER A 92 11.23 2.57 1.29
C SER A 92 9.78 3.05 1.14
N TYR A 93 9.51 4.27 1.60
CA TYR A 93 8.16 4.85 1.65
C TYR A 93 7.94 6.06 0.74
N ALA A 94 8.92 6.44 -0.09
CA ALA A 94 8.77 7.56 -1.01
C ALA A 94 7.82 7.20 -2.17
N TYR A 95 6.99 8.16 -2.54
CA TYR A 95 5.99 8.03 -3.60
C TYR A 95 5.85 9.37 -4.31
N LEU A 96 5.76 9.33 -5.64
CA LEU A 96 5.47 10.46 -6.51
C LEU A 96 4.55 9.97 -7.64
N ASP A 97 4.09 10.88 -8.49
CA ASP A 97 3.27 10.52 -9.65
C ASP A 97 4.10 10.40 -10.93
N GLY A 98 3.63 9.56 -11.85
CA GLY A 98 4.22 9.42 -13.18
C GLY A 98 5.70 9.00 -13.17
N ALA A 99 6.48 9.56 -14.09
CA ALA A 99 7.89 9.20 -14.28
C ALA A 99 8.76 9.45 -13.03
N LEU A 100 8.41 10.46 -12.21
CA LEU A 100 9.13 10.76 -10.98
C LEU A 100 9.02 9.62 -9.96
N HIS A 101 7.94 8.84 -9.98
CA HIS A 101 7.78 7.66 -9.13
C HIS A 101 8.81 6.58 -9.47
N VAL A 102 9.06 6.36 -10.76
CA VAL A 102 10.05 5.40 -11.23
C VAL A 102 11.44 5.86 -10.82
N GLN A 103 11.76 7.13 -11.06
CA GLN A 103 13.05 7.73 -10.72
C GLN A 103 13.34 7.66 -9.21
N VAL A 104 12.37 7.98 -8.35
CA VAL A 104 12.59 7.93 -6.90
C VAL A 104 12.70 6.49 -6.40
N SER A 105 12.00 5.55 -7.04
CA SER A 105 12.09 4.13 -6.72
C SER A 105 13.47 3.56 -7.09
N LEU A 106 14.05 4.00 -8.21
CA LEU A 106 15.42 3.67 -8.59
C LEU A 106 16.45 4.24 -7.60
N ALA A 107 16.27 5.48 -7.14
CA ALA A 107 17.12 6.09 -6.11
C ALA A 107 17.08 5.28 -4.80
N MET A 108 15.88 4.91 -4.33
CA MET A 108 15.72 4.04 -3.16
C MET A 108 16.32 2.65 -3.38
N ASP A 109 16.15 2.06 -4.56
CA ASP A 109 16.72 0.74 -4.91
C ASP A 109 18.24 0.75 -4.83
N ALA A 110 18.90 1.78 -5.39
CA ALA A 110 20.36 1.90 -5.38
C ALA A 110 20.91 1.97 -3.94
N ILE A 111 20.24 2.72 -3.05
CA ILE A 111 20.58 2.79 -1.63
C ILE A 111 20.34 1.42 -0.96
N CYS A 112 19.18 0.81 -1.16
CA CYS A 112 18.82 -0.47 -0.54
C CYS A 112 19.76 -1.60 -0.98
N ARG A 113 20.16 -1.65 -2.26
CA ARG A 113 21.14 -2.59 -2.79
C ARG A 113 22.45 -2.50 -2.01
N ASP A 114 23.06 -1.33 -2.01
CA ASP A 114 24.38 -1.14 -1.41
C ASP A 114 24.33 -1.36 0.11
N LEU A 115 23.25 -0.96 0.80
CA LEU A 115 23.07 -1.27 2.22
C LEU A 115 22.88 -2.77 2.48
N SER A 116 22.13 -3.47 1.62
CA SER A 116 21.94 -4.93 1.76
C SER A 116 23.21 -5.73 1.51
N GLU A 117 24.08 -5.26 0.62
CA GLU A 117 25.29 -5.97 0.20
C GLU A 117 26.52 -5.62 1.07
N LYS A 118 26.65 -4.35 1.47
CA LYS A 118 27.87 -3.85 2.13
C LYS A 118 27.74 -3.76 3.65
N ARG A 119 26.51 -3.73 4.18
CA ARG A 119 26.26 -3.59 5.61
C ARG A 119 25.62 -4.85 6.18
N LYS A 120 26.26 -5.41 7.21
CA LYS A 120 25.74 -6.57 7.96
C LYS A 120 24.47 -6.19 8.74
N ASP A 121 23.61 -7.18 8.95
CA ASP A 121 22.35 -7.04 9.70
C ASP A 121 21.40 -5.95 9.16
N THR A 122 21.43 -5.73 7.85
CA THR A 122 20.46 -4.89 7.14
C THR A 122 19.17 -5.66 6.91
N SER A 123 18.04 -5.03 7.22
CA SER A 123 16.70 -5.50 6.88
C SER A 123 16.00 -4.49 5.98
N LEU A 124 15.23 -4.94 5.00
CA LEU A 124 14.50 -4.07 4.08
C LEU A 124 13.00 -4.14 4.33
N VAL A 125 12.32 -3.00 4.18
CA VAL A 125 10.89 -2.86 4.43
C VAL A 125 10.21 -2.14 3.28
N TYR A 126 9.13 -2.75 2.79
CA TYR A 126 8.30 -2.21 1.72
C TYR A 126 6.81 -2.28 2.09
N LEU A 127 6.07 -1.24 1.71
CA LEU A 127 4.61 -1.29 1.67
C LEU A 127 4.18 -1.61 0.24
N CYS A 128 3.99 -2.91 0.00
CA CYS A 128 3.67 -3.41 -1.32
C CYS A 128 2.22 -3.10 -1.68
N THR A 129 1.96 -2.88 -2.97
CA THR A 129 0.64 -2.45 -3.45
C THR A 129 -0.31 -3.64 -3.61
N PRO A 130 -1.61 -3.50 -3.27
CA PRO A 130 -2.60 -4.53 -3.61
C PRO A 130 -2.91 -4.57 -5.12
N THR A 131 -2.48 -3.54 -5.87
CA THR A 131 -2.77 -3.41 -7.31
C THR A 131 -1.63 -3.93 -8.21
N ASP A 132 -1.10 -5.11 -7.92
CA ASP A 132 -0.11 -5.85 -8.72
C ASP A 132 -0.56 -7.32 -8.87
N LEU A 133 0.19 -8.11 -9.64
CA LEU A 133 0.06 -9.56 -9.73
C LEU A 133 0.73 -10.19 -8.52
N HIS A 134 -0.03 -10.98 -7.76
CA HIS A 134 0.46 -11.63 -6.56
C HIS A 134 0.19 -13.14 -6.61
N LEU A 135 1.17 -13.92 -6.16
CA LEU A 135 0.88 -15.25 -5.65
C LEU A 135 0.09 -15.09 -4.35
N VAL A 136 -0.95 -15.90 -4.18
CA VAL A 136 -1.82 -15.87 -2.99
C VAL A 136 -1.91 -17.24 -2.34
N PRO A 137 -2.24 -17.32 -1.04
CA PRO A 137 -2.53 -18.59 -0.39
C PRO A 137 -3.77 -19.25 -1.00
N LYS A 138 -3.83 -20.58 -0.95
CA LYS A 138 -4.98 -21.36 -1.44
C LYS A 138 -6.29 -20.91 -0.79
N GLU A 139 -6.23 -20.57 0.50
CA GLU A 139 -7.37 -20.13 1.28
C GLU A 139 -7.95 -18.80 0.76
N ALA A 140 -7.10 -17.93 0.19
CA ALA A 140 -7.57 -16.69 -0.42
C ALA A 140 -8.26 -16.96 -1.77
N HIS A 141 -7.69 -17.85 -2.58
CA HIS A 141 -8.29 -18.29 -3.84
C HIS A 141 -9.65 -18.96 -3.63
N ASP A 142 -9.74 -19.90 -2.69
CA ASP A 142 -10.98 -20.62 -2.40
C ASP A 142 -12.07 -19.68 -1.88
N ALA A 143 -11.70 -18.68 -1.05
CA ALA A 143 -12.61 -17.64 -0.61
C ALA A 143 -13.13 -16.79 -1.79
N ALA A 144 -12.24 -16.39 -2.72
CA ALA A 144 -12.64 -15.66 -3.93
C ALA A 144 -13.57 -16.48 -4.84
N GLU A 145 -13.35 -17.79 -4.97
CA GLU A 145 -14.27 -18.70 -5.68
C GLU A 145 -15.64 -18.77 -5.01
N ALA A 146 -15.68 -18.88 -3.68
CA ALA A 146 -16.92 -18.92 -2.92
C ALA A 146 -17.71 -17.60 -3.08
N GLU A 147 -17.04 -16.46 -2.96
CA GLU A 147 -17.67 -15.16 -3.17
C GLU A 147 -18.12 -14.99 -4.62
N TYR A 148 -17.35 -15.47 -5.60
CA TYR A 148 -17.80 -15.43 -6.99
C TYR A 148 -19.14 -16.14 -7.18
N LYS A 149 -19.34 -17.33 -6.59
CA LYS A 149 -20.63 -18.04 -6.65
C LYS A 149 -21.76 -17.25 -5.97
N ASN A 150 -21.48 -16.57 -4.86
CA ASN A 150 -22.42 -15.71 -4.14
C ASN A 150 -22.84 -14.47 -4.94
N TYR A 151 -21.90 -13.85 -5.67
CA TYR A 151 -22.15 -12.62 -6.42
C TYR A 151 -22.61 -12.85 -7.86
N SER A 152 -22.14 -13.91 -8.54
CA SER A 152 -22.35 -14.10 -9.98
C SER A 152 -23.82 -14.24 -10.38
N GLY A 153 -24.67 -14.73 -9.48
CA GLY A 153 -26.11 -14.87 -9.69
C GLY A 153 -26.92 -13.62 -9.32
N ARG A 154 -26.31 -12.58 -8.73
CA ARG A 154 -27.04 -11.36 -8.36
C ARG A 154 -27.41 -10.58 -9.61
N LEU A 155 -28.67 -10.12 -9.69
CA LEU A 155 -29.20 -9.40 -10.86
C LEU A 155 -28.30 -8.23 -11.27
N PHE A 156 -27.87 -7.40 -10.31
CA PHE A 156 -26.94 -6.31 -10.56
C PHE A 156 -25.64 -6.78 -11.23
N CYS A 157 -25.02 -7.85 -10.70
CA CYS A 157 -23.76 -8.36 -11.22
C CYS A 157 -23.92 -8.99 -12.61
N MET A 158 -25.03 -9.68 -12.87
CA MET A 158 -25.36 -10.23 -14.19
C MET A 158 -25.53 -9.12 -15.23
N LEU A 159 -26.33 -8.09 -14.90
CA LEU A 159 -26.56 -6.95 -15.78
C LEU A 159 -25.28 -6.17 -16.04
N MET A 160 -24.47 -5.90 -15.00
CA MET A 160 -23.19 -5.22 -15.17
C MET A 160 -22.23 -5.99 -16.08
N ARG A 161 -22.12 -7.32 -15.94
CA ARG A 161 -21.29 -8.15 -16.83
C ARG A 161 -21.82 -8.14 -18.27
N LEU A 162 -23.13 -8.24 -18.45
CA LEU A 162 -23.76 -8.23 -19.78
C LEU A 162 -23.55 -6.88 -20.48
N LEU A 163 -23.92 -5.77 -19.83
CA LEU A 163 -23.85 -4.42 -20.38
C LEU A 163 -22.41 -3.99 -20.68
N SER A 164 -21.46 -4.40 -19.83
CA SER A 164 -20.04 -4.12 -20.04
C SER A 164 -19.35 -5.09 -21.03
N ARG A 165 -20.09 -6.05 -21.61
CA ARG A 165 -19.54 -7.14 -22.46
C ARG A 165 -18.38 -7.89 -21.78
N GLY A 166 -18.51 -8.13 -20.47
CA GLY A 166 -17.52 -8.83 -19.65
C GLY A 166 -16.32 -7.99 -19.21
N LYS A 167 -16.29 -6.68 -19.50
CA LYS A 167 -15.22 -5.79 -19.01
C LYS A 167 -15.31 -5.56 -17.50
N CYS A 168 -16.51 -5.40 -16.95
CA CYS A 168 -16.75 -5.28 -15.51
C CYS A 168 -16.92 -6.65 -14.86
N LEU A 169 -16.61 -6.71 -13.55
CA LEU A 169 -16.82 -7.88 -12.69
C LEU A 169 -16.17 -9.17 -13.26
N ARG A 170 -14.89 -9.05 -13.62
CA ARG A 170 -14.07 -10.17 -14.07
C ARG A 170 -13.73 -11.04 -12.86
N LYS A 171 -13.87 -12.36 -13.01
CA LYS A 171 -13.64 -13.31 -11.93
C LYS A 171 -12.20 -13.19 -11.39
N ASN A 172 -12.05 -13.05 -10.08
CA ASN A 172 -10.74 -12.89 -9.43
C ASN A 172 -9.96 -14.21 -9.38
N ALA A 173 -10.62 -15.28 -8.96
CA ALA A 173 -10.03 -16.60 -8.86
C ALA A 173 -9.80 -17.21 -10.26
N ARG A 174 -8.56 -17.63 -10.51
CA ARG A 174 -8.07 -18.18 -11.77
C ARG A 174 -7.62 -19.62 -11.56
N LYS A 175 -7.56 -20.40 -12.65
CA LYS A 175 -7.04 -21.77 -12.60
C LYS A 175 -5.63 -21.76 -11.99
N PRO A 176 -5.34 -22.65 -11.02
CA PRO A 176 -4.01 -22.75 -10.44
C PRO A 176 -2.97 -23.09 -11.51
N VAL A 177 -1.73 -22.68 -11.28
CA VAL A 177 -0.59 -22.98 -12.15
C VAL A 177 0.28 -24.04 -11.47
N PRO A 178 0.49 -25.22 -12.09
CA PRO A 178 1.33 -26.25 -11.51
C PRO A 178 2.79 -25.81 -11.52
N GLY A 179 3.54 -26.15 -10.46
CA GLY A 179 4.97 -25.90 -10.40
C GLY A 179 5.68 -26.80 -9.40
N LYS A 180 7.00 -26.60 -9.25
CA LYS A 180 7.78 -27.31 -8.24
C LYS A 180 7.25 -26.96 -6.85
N GLY A 181 6.87 -27.95 -6.06
CA GLY A 181 6.28 -27.76 -4.73
C GLY A 181 4.74 -27.69 -4.71
N GLY A 182 4.07 -27.89 -5.85
CA GLY A 182 2.61 -27.98 -5.94
C GLY A 182 1.99 -26.87 -6.79
N ASP A 183 0.68 -26.72 -6.65
CA ASP A 183 -0.08 -25.70 -7.37
C ASP A 183 0.10 -24.32 -6.75
N TYR A 184 0.30 -23.33 -7.62
CA TYR A 184 0.40 -21.91 -7.28
C TYR A 184 -0.89 -21.19 -7.64
N TYR A 185 -1.39 -20.38 -6.71
CA TYR A 185 -2.59 -19.58 -6.87
C TYR A 185 -2.19 -18.12 -7.06
N MET A 186 -2.88 -17.42 -7.95
CA MET A 186 -2.55 -16.05 -8.30
C MET A 186 -3.79 -15.21 -8.51
N ILE A 187 -3.64 -13.90 -8.29
CA ILE A 187 -4.66 -12.91 -8.61
C ILE A 187 -4.12 -11.87 -9.58
N ASN A 188 -5.03 -11.27 -10.35
CA ASN A 188 -4.72 -10.10 -11.16
C ASN A 188 -5.23 -8.83 -10.47
N GLY A 189 -4.33 -8.16 -9.73
CA GLY A 189 -4.60 -6.89 -9.08
C GLY A 189 -4.26 -5.66 -9.94
N ILE A 190 -3.68 -5.83 -11.14
CA ILE A 190 -3.19 -4.69 -11.93
C ILE A 190 -4.33 -3.71 -12.22
N SER A 191 -4.17 -2.48 -11.77
CA SER A 191 -5.08 -1.38 -12.09
C SER A 191 -4.55 -0.58 -13.27
N VAL A 192 -5.26 -0.62 -14.40
CA VAL A 192 -4.87 0.13 -15.61
C VAL A 192 -4.90 1.64 -15.36
N ALA A 193 -5.84 2.09 -14.52
CA ALA A 193 -5.99 3.50 -14.13
C ALA A 193 -4.76 4.07 -13.38
N GLN A 194 -3.97 3.24 -12.71
CA GLN A 194 -2.72 3.68 -12.06
C GLN A 194 -1.58 3.92 -13.07
N GLY A 195 -1.66 3.31 -14.25
CA GLY A 195 -0.72 3.53 -15.35
C GLY A 195 0.62 2.77 -15.24
N PRO A 196 1.41 2.77 -16.33
CA PRO A 196 2.62 1.96 -16.45
C PRO A 196 3.75 2.38 -15.50
N ASN A 197 3.87 3.69 -15.23
CA ASN A 197 4.90 4.21 -14.32
C ASN A 197 4.69 3.73 -12.88
N TYR A 198 3.44 3.67 -12.43
CA TYR A 198 3.11 3.19 -11.08
C TYR A 198 3.48 1.71 -10.92
N ILE A 199 3.04 0.86 -11.84
CA ILE A 199 3.31 -0.59 -11.74
C ILE A 199 4.80 -0.89 -11.86
N LEU A 200 5.53 -0.17 -12.72
CA LEU A 200 6.99 -0.30 -12.82
C LEU A 200 7.68 0.09 -11.50
N ALA A 201 7.33 1.23 -10.92
CA ALA A 201 7.90 1.70 -9.65
C ALA A 201 7.68 0.69 -8.51
N LYS A 202 6.47 0.13 -8.40
CA LYS A 202 6.14 -0.89 -7.39
C LYS A 202 6.83 -2.23 -7.65
N ARG A 203 6.96 -2.65 -8.90
CA ARG A 203 7.67 -3.88 -9.26
C ARG A 203 9.18 -3.82 -9.00
N LEU A 204 9.81 -2.65 -9.17
CA LEU A 204 11.21 -2.46 -8.78
C LEU A 204 11.43 -2.80 -7.29
N GLN A 205 10.49 -2.39 -6.42
CA GLN A 205 10.53 -2.72 -4.99
C GLN A 205 10.39 -4.23 -4.75
N HIS A 206 9.50 -4.92 -5.48
CA HIS A 206 9.37 -6.38 -5.39
C HIS A 206 10.63 -7.11 -5.84
N TRP A 207 11.25 -6.69 -6.95
CA TRP A 207 12.47 -7.33 -7.43
C TRP A 207 13.63 -7.16 -6.45
N ARG A 208 13.79 -5.97 -5.86
CA ARG A 208 14.77 -5.76 -4.78
C ARG A 208 14.47 -6.65 -3.59
N ALA A 209 13.22 -6.72 -3.16
CA ALA A 209 12.81 -7.55 -2.02
C ALA A 209 13.18 -9.03 -2.24
N ILE A 210 12.89 -9.57 -3.44
CA ILE A 210 13.27 -10.93 -3.82
C ILE A 210 14.79 -11.10 -3.75
N VAL A 211 15.56 -10.25 -4.45
CA VAL A 211 17.02 -10.40 -4.55
C VAL A 211 17.71 -10.23 -3.20
N ALA A 212 17.31 -9.22 -2.42
CA ALA A 212 17.89 -8.98 -1.09
C ALA A 212 17.65 -10.16 -0.14
N ARG A 213 16.47 -10.78 -0.20
CA ARG A 213 16.17 -11.95 0.61
C ARG A 213 16.87 -13.21 0.12
N SER A 214 16.76 -13.53 -1.17
CA SER A 214 17.20 -14.81 -1.72
C SER A 214 18.71 -14.88 -2.01
N VAL A 215 19.34 -13.74 -2.31
CA VAL A 215 20.76 -13.67 -2.68
C VAL A 215 21.58 -13.02 -1.57
N ALA A 216 21.16 -11.86 -1.06
CA ALA A 216 21.92 -11.15 -0.01
C ALA A 216 21.64 -11.70 1.41
N GLY A 217 20.65 -12.57 1.58
CA GLY A 217 20.32 -13.17 2.87
C GLY A 217 19.83 -12.14 3.90
N CYS A 218 19.18 -11.05 3.45
CA CYS A 218 18.58 -10.06 4.33
C CYS A 218 17.18 -10.49 4.79
N THR A 219 16.77 -10.05 5.98
CA THR A 219 15.35 -10.06 6.36
C THR A 219 14.61 -9.01 5.54
N VAL A 220 13.49 -9.39 4.92
CA VAL A 220 12.70 -8.49 4.06
C VAL A 220 11.22 -8.54 4.44
N SER A 221 10.72 -7.46 5.03
CA SER A 221 9.29 -7.28 5.34
C SER A 221 8.61 -6.55 4.17
N SER A 222 7.93 -7.28 3.30
CA SER A 222 7.31 -6.76 2.07
C SER A 222 5.82 -7.13 1.96
N ASN A 223 5.04 -6.67 2.94
CA ASN A 223 3.63 -7.03 3.08
C ASN A 223 2.74 -6.16 2.19
N ILE A 224 1.65 -6.74 1.68
CA ILE A 224 0.68 -6.01 0.85
C ILE A 224 -0.18 -5.15 1.77
N ALA A 225 -0.12 -3.83 1.57
CA ALA A 225 -0.95 -2.87 2.29
C ALA A 225 -2.37 -2.81 1.70
N PRO A 226 -3.38 -2.40 2.48
CA PRO A 226 -4.74 -2.27 1.99
C PRO A 226 -4.91 -1.01 1.13
N ALA A 227 -6.00 -0.98 0.36
CA ALA A 227 -6.51 0.29 -0.15
C ALA A 227 -6.86 1.18 1.05
N THR A 228 -6.25 2.37 1.09
CA THR A 228 -6.35 3.29 2.22
C THR A 228 -6.92 4.62 1.74
N SER A 229 -7.88 5.19 2.47
CA SER A 229 -8.48 6.50 2.16
C SER A 229 -7.56 7.67 2.51
N THR A 230 -6.36 7.71 1.93
CA THR A 230 -5.45 8.84 2.09
C THR A 230 -5.93 10.03 1.26
N VAL A 231 -5.58 11.25 1.70
CA VAL A 231 -5.84 12.50 0.96
C VAL A 231 -5.33 12.41 -0.49
N SER A 232 -4.17 11.78 -0.69
CA SER A 232 -3.55 11.57 -2.02
C SER A 232 -4.32 10.60 -2.92
N VAL A 233 -5.36 9.91 -2.43
CA VAL A 233 -6.21 9.04 -3.25
C VAL A 233 -7.59 9.66 -3.42
N VAL A 234 -8.18 10.16 -2.34
CA VAL A 234 -9.55 10.72 -2.37
C VAL A 234 -9.65 12.08 -3.06
N HIS A 235 -8.53 12.76 -3.33
CA HIS A 235 -8.55 14.00 -4.13
C HIS A 235 -9.07 13.77 -5.56
N ASN A 236 -8.94 12.55 -6.09
CA ASN A 236 -9.60 12.16 -7.34
C ASN A 236 -11.04 11.70 -7.05
N ARG A 237 -12.01 12.50 -7.48
CA ARG A 237 -13.44 12.27 -7.19
C ARG A 237 -13.96 10.92 -7.65
N THR A 238 -13.49 10.42 -8.80
CA THR A 238 -13.93 9.12 -9.33
C THR A 238 -13.45 7.97 -8.44
N PHE A 239 -12.21 8.06 -7.93
CA PHE A 239 -11.72 7.09 -6.96
C PHE A 239 -12.47 7.19 -5.63
N ALA A 240 -12.75 8.40 -5.15
CA ALA A 240 -13.54 8.60 -3.93
C ALA A 240 -14.93 7.94 -4.03
N TRP A 241 -15.65 8.16 -5.13
CA TRP A 241 -16.96 7.53 -5.35
C TRP A 241 -16.87 6.01 -5.47
N ALA A 242 -15.86 5.51 -6.16
CA ALA A 242 -15.64 4.07 -6.26
C ALA A 242 -15.38 3.47 -4.86
N TYR A 243 -14.57 4.14 -4.03
CA TYR A 243 -14.23 3.67 -2.68
C TYR A 243 -15.47 3.52 -1.78
N GLU A 244 -16.45 4.40 -1.91
CA GLU A 244 -17.71 4.32 -1.15
C GLU A 244 -18.60 3.15 -1.62
N GLY A 245 -18.51 2.75 -2.88
CA GLY A 245 -19.29 1.62 -3.43
C GLY A 245 -18.61 0.26 -3.31
N MET A 246 -17.28 0.23 -3.21
CA MET A 246 -16.47 -0.99 -3.18
C MET A 246 -16.82 -1.96 -2.02
N PRO A 247 -17.21 -1.51 -0.81
CA PRO A 247 -17.65 -2.40 0.27
C PRO A 247 -18.88 -3.26 -0.05
N TYR A 248 -19.60 -2.96 -1.14
CA TYR A 248 -20.63 -3.87 -1.64
C TYR A 248 -20.06 -5.25 -2.00
N PHE A 249 -18.82 -5.32 -2.48
CA PHE A 249 -18.12 -6.55 -2.86
C PHE A 249 -17.33 -7.09 -1.68
N LYS A 250 -18.00 -7.83 -0.78
CA LYS A 250 -17.34 -8.42 0.38
C LYS A 250 -16.26 -9.44 -0.05
N PRO A 251 -15.16 -9.56 0.70
CA PRO A 251 -14.82 -8.84 1.93
C PRO A 251 -14.00 -7.55 1.70
N TYR A 252 -14.14 -6.87 0.56
CA TYR A 252 -13.34 -5.68 0.24
C TYR A 252 -13.61 -4.54 1.23
N GLU A 253 -12.55 -3.91 1.74
CA GLU A 253 -12.64 -2.80 2.68
C GLU A 253 -11.58 -1.73 2.38
N ILE A 254 -12.00 -0.47 2.50
CA ILE A 254 -11.13 0.70 2.45
C ILE A 254 -10.77 1.08 3.89
N PHE A 255 -9.49 1.03 4.22
CA PHE A 255 -9.04 1.27 5.59
C PHE A 255 -8.70 2.73 5.84
N ALA A 256 -8.91 3.17 7.08
CA ALA A 256 -8.37 4.44 7.56
C ALA A 256 -6.83 4.41 7.59
N PRO A 257 -6.14 5.53 7.35
CA PRO A 257 -4.69 5.61 7.41
C PRO A 257 -4.09 5.15 8.75
N ASP A 258 -4.74 5.47 9.86
CA ASP A 258 -4.24 5.12 11.20
C ASP A 258 -4.29 3.60 11.44
N SER A 259 -5.40 2.95 11.09
CA SER A 259 -5.51 1.48 11.15
C SER A 259 -4.48 0.81 10.25
N SER A 260 -4.28 1.33 9.05
CA SER A 260 -3.31 0.79 8.10
C SER A 260 -1.87 0.91 8.62
N LYS A 261 -1.48 2.09 9.14
CA LYS A 261 -0.16 2.29 9.75
C LYS A 261 0.07 1.36 10.94
N ALA A 262 -0.93 1.22 11.82
CA ALA A 262 -0.83 0.38 13.01
C ALA A 262 -0.64 -1.11 12.65
N VAL A 263 -1.47 -1.64 11.74
CA VAL A 263 -1.38 -3.04 11.31
C VAL A 263 -0.09 -3.30 10.54
N MET A 264 0.28 -2.43 9.60
CA MET A 264 1.51 -2.61 8.82
C MET A 264 2.76 -2.54 9.71
N LEU A 265 2.77 -1.70 10.75
CA LEU A 265 3.85 -1.69 11.72
C LEU A 265 3.87 -2.96 12.58
N ALA A 266 2.71 -3.45 13.03
CA ALA A 266 2.63 -4.69 13.80
C ALA A 266 3.18 -5.88 13.00
N ILE A 267 2.84 -5.96 11.71
CA ILE A 267 3.37 -6.98 10.80
C ILE A 267 4.89 -6.80 10.62
N LEU A 268 5.37 -5.57 10.43
CA LEU A 268 6.81 -5.29 10.35
C LEU A 268 7.55 -5.79 11.61
N LEU A 269 7.03 -5.45 12.80
CA LEU A 269 7.64 -5.88 14.05
C LEU A 269 7.64 -7.40 14.19
N ARG A 270 6.57 -8.08 13.76
CA ARG A 270 6.54 -9.54 13.70
C ARG A 270 7.62 -10.06 12.77
N ASP A 271 7.71 -9.54 11.54
CA ASP A 271 8.64 -10.02 10.52
C ASP A 271 10.11 -9.85 10.90
N LEU A 272 10.44 -8.80 11.65
CA LEU A 272 11.78 -8.57 12.16
C LEU A 272 12.16 -9.49 13.33
N ASN A 273 11.19 -10.01 14.08
CA ASN A 273 11.42 -10.70 15.35
C ASN A 273 11.03 -12.19 15.34
N ASP A 274 10.20 -12.64 14.41
CA ASP A 274 9.74 -14.03 14.29
C ASP A 274 10.68 -14.82 13.36
N PRO A 275 11.47 -15.79 13.88
CA PRO A 275 12.34 -16.63 13.04
C PRO A 275 11.58 -17.47 12.01
N LYS A 276 10.28 -17.70 12.23
CA LYS A 276 9.41 -18.45 11.32
C LYS A 276 8.73 -17.55 10.29
N SER A 277 8.92 -16.23 10.35
CA SER A 277 8.35 -15.34 9.33
C SER A 277 8.96 -15.65 7.96
N VAL A 278 8.14 -15.54 6.91
CA VAL A 278 8.60 -15.59 5.53
C VAL A 278 9.56 -14.46 5.20
N ALA A 279 9.55 -13.36 5.96
CA ALA A 279 10.53 -12.29 5.84
C ALA A 279 11.95 -12.74 6.17
N ASN A 280 12.11 -13.75 7.04
CA ASN A 280 13.41 -14.32 7.38
C ASN A 280 13.93 -15.15 6.20
N PRO A 281 15.16 -14.90 5.71
CA PRO A 281 15.74 -15.62 4.57
C PRO A 281 15.98 -17.11 4.85
N LYS A 282 16.07 -17.52 6.13
CA LYS A 282 16.21 -18.93 6.53
C LYS A 282 14.91 -19.73 6.38
N THR A 283 13.77 -19.07 6.27
CA THR A 283 12.50 -19.73 5.98
C THR A 283 12.47 -20.11 4.50
N GLU A 284 12.37 -21.39 4.18
CA GLU A 284 12.36 -21.84 2.78
C GLU A 284 11.06 -21.42 2.07
N LEU A 285 11.20 -21.05 0.80
CA LEU A 285 10.08 -20.74 -0.10
C LEU A 285 10.19 -21.61 -1.36
N GLY A 286 9.09 -22.19 -1.80
CA GLY A 286 9.03 -22.98 -3.04
C GLY A 286 9.21 -22.10 -4.30
N ASN A 287 8.75 -20.84 -4.21
CA ASN A 287 8.95 -19.81 -5.22
C ASN A 287 9.30 -18.48 -4.53
N PRO A 288 10.30 -17.70 -5.00
CA PRO A 288 10.65 -16.41 -4.39
C PRO A 288 9.49 -15.41 -4.29
N ASN A 289 8.51 -15.47 -5.21
CA ASN A 289 7.31 -14.61 -5.17
C ASN A 289 6.36 -14.95 -4.01
N GLN A 290 6.51 -16.11 -3.35
CA GLN A 290 5.74 -16.43 -2.14
C GLN A 290 6.09 -15.53 -0.96
N LEU A 291 7.19 -14.76 -1.04
CA LEU A 291 7.51 -13.69 -0.10
C LEU A 291 6.33 -12.71 0.07
N PHE A 292 5.56 -12.49 -1.00
CA PHE A 292 4.44 -11.55 -1.00
C PHE A 292 3.11 -12.20 -0.62
N SER A 293 3.03 -13.54 -0.53
CA SER A 293 1.77 -14.28 -0.39
C SER A 293 1.24 -14.35 1.04
N TYR A 294 2.09 -14.15 2.04
CA TYR A 294 1.73 -14.34 3.44
C TYR A 294 1.91 -13.04 4.23
N GLY A 295 1.22 -12.90 5.37
CA GLY A 295 1.33 -11.71 6.23
C GLY A 295 0.64 -10.45 5.70
N SER A 296 0.07 -10.51 4.51
CA SER A 296 -0.53 -9.37 3.82
C SER A 296 -1.85 -8.87 4.43
N PHE A 297 -1.96 -7.55 4.56
CA PHE A 297 -3.18 -6.83 4.97
C PHE A 297 -3.86 -6.21 3.74
N HIS A 298 -4.21 -7.04 2.75
CA HIS A 298 -4.62 -6.59 1.41
C HIS A 298 -6.06 -6.04 1.30
N GLY A 299 -6.72 -5.72 2.43
CA GLY A 299 -8.08 -5.16 2.50
C GLY A 299 -9.16 -5.98 1.80
N GLY A 300 -9.06 -7.31 1.84
CA GLY A 300 -10.03 -8.21 1.21
C GLY A 300 -9.84 -8.45 -0.30
N THR A 301 -9.01 -7.64 -0.98
CA THR A 301 -8.76 -7.72 -2.44
C THR A 301 -8.57 -9.15 -2.98
N TRP A 302 -7.77 -9.97 -2.30
CA TRP A 302 -7.47 -11.34 -2.76
C TRP A 302 -8.60 -12.34 -2.56
N ARG A 303 -9.53 -12.04 -1.65
CA ARG A 303 -10.65 -12.90 -1.26
C ARG A 303 -11.96 -12.48 -1.92
N CYS A 304 -11.96 -11.40 -2.69
CA CYS A 304 -13.15 -10.89 -3.37
C CYS A 304 -13.49 -11.72 -4.61
N ALA A 305 -14.78 -11.72 -4.97
CA ALA A 305 -15.32 -12.37 -6.17
C ALA A 305 -14.66 -11.89 -7.48
N TYR A 306 -14.33 -10.61 -7.55
CA TYR A 306 -13.95 -9.93 -8.79
C TYR A 306 -12.59 -9.22 -8.69
N GLU A 307 -11.89 -9.14 -9.83
CA GLU A 307 -10.62 -8.40 -9.94
C GLU A 307 -10.85 -6.92 -9.58
N VAL A 308 -9.92 -6.32 -8.82
CA VAL A 308 -10.02 -4.93 -8.33
C VAL A 308 -10.20 -3.91 -9.46
N ASP A 309 -9.56 -4.12 -10.61
CA ASP A 309 -9.66 -3.25 -11.78
C ASP A 309 -11.02 -3.34 -12.48
N SER A 310 -11.81 -4.37 -12.16
CA SER A 310 -13.11 -4.63 -12.80
C SER A 310 -14.33 -4.21 -11.96
N ILE A 311 -14.11 -3.75 -10.72
CA ILE A 311 -15.20 -3.35 -9.80
C ILE A 311 -15.42 -1.83 -9.74
N GLY A 312 -14.52 -1.01 -10.30
CA GLY A 312 -14.56 0.45 -10.17
C GLY A 312 -15.87 1.08 -10.67
N GLU A 313 -16.22 0.88 -11.94
CA GLU A 313 -17.45 1.42 -12.54
C GLU A 313 -18.72 0.92 -11.82
N ALA A 314 -18.75 -0.39 -11.50
CA ALA A 314 -19.85 -0.98 -10.76
C ALA A 314 -20.00 -0.36 -9.35
N SER A 315 -18.89 -0.06 -8.68
CA SER A 315 -18.87 0.57 -7.37
C SER A 315 -19.40 2.00 -7.43
N VAL A 316 -19.02 2.78 -8.43
CA VAL A 316 -19.55 4.14 -8.64
C VAL A 316 -21.08 4.11 -8.83
N LEU A 317 -21.59 3.17 -9.64
CA LEU A 317 -23.03 3.01 -9.86
C LEU A 317 -23.76 2.61 -8.57
N LEU A 318 -23.19 1.71 -7.78
CA LEU A 318 -23.75 1.32 -6.48
C LEU A 318 -23.79 2.48 -5.49
N TYR A 319 -22.73 3.29 -5.44
CA TYR A 319 -22.69 4.49 -4.62
C TYR A 319 -23.81 5.47 -5.00
N PHE A 320 -23.91 5.85 -6.28
CA PHE A 320 -24.94 6.77 -6.71
C PHE A 320 -26.35 6.19 -6.62
N GLY A 321 -26.53 4.88 -6.84
CA GLY A 321 -27.81 4.21 -6.60
C GLY A 321 -28.26 4.31 -5.14
N ARG A 322 -27.33 4.15 -4.18
CA ARG A 322 -27.61 4.32 -2.75
C ARG A 322 -27.92 5.78 -2.40
N VAL A 323 -27.16 6.73 -2.93
CA VAL A 323 -27.36 8.17 -2.68
C VAL A 323 -28.66 8.68 -3.28
N ALA A 324 -29.01 8.22 -4.49
CA ALA A 324 -30.22 8.62 -5.21
C ALA A 324 -31.48 7.88 -4.70
N GLY A 325 -31.33 6.71 -4.10
CA GLY A 325 -32.44 5.85 -3.64
C GLY A 325 -33.51 6.57 -2.82
N PRO A 326 -33.16 7.37 -1.79
CA PRO A 326 -34.14 8.16 -1.04
C PRO A 326 -34.93 9.14 -1.90
N TYR A 327 -34.27 9.81 -2.85
CA TYR A 327 -34.90 10.80 -3.74
C TYR A 327 -35.84 10.14 -4.76
N VAL A 328 -35.44 8.99 -5.31
CA VAL A 328 -36.29 8.20 -6.21
C VAL A 328 -37.50 7.65 -5.47
N GLY A 329 -37.33 7.19 -4.22
CA GLY A 329 -38.44 6.73 -3.39
C GLY A 329 -39.45 7.85 -3.08
N VAL A 330 -38.96 9.05 -2.74
CA VAL A 330 -39.81 10.23 -2.53
C VAL A 330 -40.54 10.63 -3.82
N ALA A 331 -39.86 10.65 -4.97
CA ALA A 331 -40.48 10.99 -6.25
C ALA A 331 -41.52 9.94 -6.67
N ALA A 332 -41.26 8.65 -6.46
CA ALA A 332 -42.21 7.57 -6.75
C ALA A 332 -43.43 7.62 -5.83
N ALA A 333 -43.25 7.89 -4.53
CA ALA A 333 -44.35 8.06 -3.59
C ALA A 333 -45.20 9.30 -3.92
N ALA A 334 -44.56 10.43 -4.28
CA ALA A 334 -45.26 11.62 -4.72
C ALA A 334 -46.04 11.37 -6.03
N GLY A 335 -45.43 10.69 -7.00
CA GLY A 335 -46.08 10.29 -8.24
C GLY A 335 -47.27 9.35 -8.02
N ALA A 336 -47.13 8.36 -7.14
CA ALA A 336 -48.20 7.46 -6.75
C ALA A 336 -49.35 8.19 -6.02
N ALA A 337 -49.03 9.15 -5.14
CA ALA A 337 -50.03 9.97 -4.46
C ALA A 337 -50.79 10.88 -5.43
N VAL A 338 -50.10 11.47 -6.41
CA VAL A 338 -50.73 12.26 -7.48
C VAL A 338 -51.62 11.37 -8.35
N ALA A 339 -51.15 10.18 -8.75
CA ALA A 339 -51.92 9.23 -9.53
C ALA A 339 -53.17 8.73 -8.78
N ALA A 340 -53.04 8.43 -7.48
CA ALA A 340 -54.17 8.01 -6.63
C ALA A 340 -55.24 9.11 -6.53
N LYS A 341 -54.83 10.38 -6.40
CA LYS A 341 -55.73 11.54 -6.40
C LYS A 341 -56.41 11.77 -7.75
N VAL A 342 -55.69 11.59 -8.86
CA VAL A 342 -56.24 11.73 -10.22
C VAL A 342 -57.21 10.60 -10.56
N LEU A 343 -56.97 9.40 -10.05
CA LEU A 343 -57.81 8.21 -10.26
C LEU A 343 -58.95 8.06 -9.24
N GLY A 344 -59.12 9.03 -8.32
CA GLY A 344 -60.26 9.09 -7.39
C GLY A 344 -60.22 8.06 -6.25
N TYR A 345 -59.05 7.53 -5.91
CA TYR A 345 -58.88 6.62 -4.77
C TYR A 345 -58.72 7.37 -3.43
N VAL A 346 -58.52 8.69 -3.47
CA VAL A 346 -58.46 9.63 -2.31
C VAL A 346 -59.08 10.95 -2.69
#